data_AF-A0A6I4W236-F1
#
_entry.id   AF-A0A6I4W236-F1
#
_cell.length_a   1.000
_cell.length_b   1.000
_cell.length_c   1.000
_cell.angle_alpha   90.00
_cell.angle_beta   90.00
_cell.angle_gamma   90.00
#
_symmetry.space_group_name_H-M   'P 1'
#
loop_
_entity.id
_entity.type
_entity.pdbx_description
1 polymer ?
#
loop_
_entity_poly.entity_id
_entity_poly.type
_entity_poly.pdbx_seq_one_letter_code
_entity_poly.pdbx_strand_id
1 'polypeptide(L)'
;MTTIVLVMMCVAVGALELYAGRQGRDRERAYVRRIDALQDQVTRQNDALATVGEQLTAELARVQRDVLPGMETRVNDTAGRVAELADLVRQAEAYVRAQAGRMHDLEQQRVTLAALRRKLGEVEGAVRALDRAGTGVVEGKVDTALDRLADLARGGGEILDLQRTLTRTLEEVEDVVAELLRLTEGELDDAVAGAVTGRTPAAAPVRATGRLWTRDDQVRDILAEVYERAVRASGLEVRFRADAAERRRYFFGGRRVEDLGGTFTALLISTGADLRSGGRPTGPAPEDEAALKALLRTVFECTGAVAQIGPLLAVRTRDELLCAVLTPDQGLELENDELYFDPAAAAQRLRLLPPHQVWDLTAWGARA
;
A
#
# COMPACT_ATOMS: atom_id res chain seq x y z
N MET A 1 -47.80 -73.17 -70.88
CA MET A 1 -47.12 -72.80 -69.60
C MET A 1 -45.89 -71.93 -69.82
N THR A 2 -45.05 -72.19 -70.83
CA THR A 2 -43.82 -71.41 -71.09
C THR A 2 -44.04 -69.94 -71.46
N THR A 3 -45.11 -69.60 -72.18
CA THR A 3 -45.43 -68.21 -72.57
C THR A 3 -45.82 -67.32 -71.39
N ILE A 4 -46.57 -67.86 -70.42
CA ILE A 4 -47.00 -67.14 -69.22
C ILE A 4 -45.79 -66.80 -68.33
N VAL A 5 -44.84 -67.73 -68.22
CA VAL A 5 -43.59 -67.52 -67.45
C VAL A 5 -42.76 -66.40 -68.08
N LEU A 6 -42.66 -66.36 -69.42
CA LEU A 6 -41.88 -65.36 -70.13
C LEU A 6 -42.48 -63.95 -69.98
N VAL A 7 -43.81 -63.82 -70.05
CA VAL A 7 -44.51 -62.54 -69.82
C VAL A 7 -44.33 -62.06 -68.37
N MET A 8 -44.44 -62.94 -67.38
CA MET A 8 -44.19 -62.59 -65.98
C MET A 8 -42.75 -62.14 -65.73
N MET A 9 -41.78 -62.76 -66.39
CA MET A 9 -40.38 -62.37 -66.30
C MET A 9 -40.13 -60.98 -66.92
N CYS A 10 -40.74 -60.68 -68.08
CA CYS A 10 -40.65 -59.35 -68.69
C CYS A 10 -41.26 -58.25 -67.81
N VAL A 11 -42.42 -58.51 -67.18
CA VAL A 11 -43.04 -57.56 -66.25
C VAL A 11 -42.19 -57.36 -64.99
N ALA A 12 -41.62 -58.43 -64.45
CA ALA A 12 -40.75 -58.36 -63.28
C ALA A 12 -39.47 -57.56 -63.57
N VAL A 13 -38.82 -57.79 -64.72
CA VAL A 13 -37.64 -57.03 -65.15
C VAL A 13 -37.99 -55.55 -65.39
N GLY A 14 -39.11 -55.27 -66.07
CA GLY A 14 -39.57 -53.89 -66.27
C GLY A 14 -39.87 -53.14 -64.97
N ALA A 15 -40.45 -53.82 -63.97
CA ALA A 15 -40.68 -53.24 -62.65
C ALA A 15 -39.37 -52.99 -61.89
N LEU A 16 -38.40 -53.90 -62.01
CA LEU A 16 -37.07 -53.78 -61.39
C LEU A 16 -36.26 -52.63 -61.97
N GLU A 17 -36.28 -52.44 -63.29
CA GLU A 17 -35.60 -51.31 -63.95
C GLU A 17 -36.26 -49.98 -63.60
N LEU A 18 -37.59 -49.93 -63.53
CA LEU A 18 -38.31 -48.73 -63.12
C LEU A 18 -38.00 -48.36 -61.65
N TYR A 19 -37.89 -49.36 -60.78
CA TYR A 19 -37.54 -49.16 -59.38
C TYR A 19 -36.08 -48.69 -59.22
N ALA A 20 -35.14 -49.30 -59.96
CA ALA A 20 -33.73 -48.89 -59.97
C ALA A 20 -33.56 -47.46 -60.52
N GLY A 21 -34.27 -47.11 -61.60
CA GLY A 21 -34.26 -45.76 -62.17
C GLY A 21 -34.86 -44.71 -61.22
N ARG A 22 -35.90 -45.07 -60.46
CA ARG A 22 -36.48 -44.19 -59.44
C ARG A 22 -35.54 -43.99 -58.26
N GLN A 23 -34.90 -45.06 -57.78
CA GLN A 23 -33.92 -44.99 -56.70
C GLN A 23 -32.66 -44.18 -57.09
N GLY A 24 -32.24 -44.24 -58.36
CA GLY A 24 -31.16 -43.40 -58.89
C GLY A 24 -31.48 -41.91 -58.82
N ARG A 25 -32.67 -41.52 -59.32
CA ARG A 25 -33.12 -40.10 -59.28
C ARG A 25 -33.29 -39.57 -57.86
N ASP A 26 -33.74 -40.40 -56.93
CA ASP A 26 -33.89 -39.99 -55.53
C ASP A 26 -32.53 -39.78 -54.83
N ARG A 27 -31.50 -40.57 -55.21
CA ARG A 27 -30.11 -40.35 -54.76
C ARG A 27 -29.51 -39.08 -55.34
N GLU A 28 -29.67 -38.81 -56.63
CA GLU A 28 -29.21 -37.57 -57.27
C GLU A 28 -29.82 -36.33 -56.61
N ARG A 29 -31.13 -36.34 -56.36
CA ARG A 29 -31.82 -35.26 -55.64
C ARG A 29 -31.34 -35.11 -54.20
N ALA A 30 -30.92 -36.18 -53.54
CA ALA A 30 -30.34 -36.10 -52.20
C ALA A 30 -28.94 -35.49 -52.22
N TYR A 31 -28.12 -35.78 -53.24
CA TYR A 31 -26.81 -35.17 -53.41
C TYR A 31 -26.89 -33.68 -53.76
N VAL A 32 -27.76 -33.29 -54.69
CA VAL A 32 -27.97 -31.89 -55.05
C VAL A 32 -28.37 -31.07 -53.81
N ARG A 33 -29.33 -31.56 -53.02
CA ARG A 33 -29.73 -30.89 -51.77
C ARG A 33 -28.60 -30.78 -50.74
N ARG A 34 -27.70 -31.76 -50.66
CA ARG A 34 -26.53 -31.69 -49.76
C ARG A 34 -25.49 -30.69 -50.26
N ILE A 35 -25.29 -30.62 -51.59
CA ILE A 35 -24.38 -29.66 -52.20
C ILE A 35 -24.92 -28.23 -51.99
N ASP A 36 -26.20 -28.01 -52.23
CA ASP A 36 -26.84 -26.70 -52.00
C ASP A 36 -26.75 -26.31 -50.51
N ALA A 37 -27.03 -27.24 -49.59
CA ALA A 37 -26.90 -26.98 -48.15
C ALA A 37 -25.46 -26.66 -47.73
N LEU A 38 -24.46 -27.33 -48.31
CA LEU A 38 -23.05 -27.03 -48.05
C LEU A 38 -22.65 -25.67 -48.63
N GLN A 39 -23.14 -25.33 -49.83
CA GLN A 39 -22.90 -24.03 -50.45
C GLN A 39 -23.51 -22.89 -49.64
N ASP A 40 -24.72 -23.08 -49.11
CA ASP A 40 -25.39 -22.14 -48.19
C ASP A 40 -24.65 -22.02 -46.84
N GLN A 41 -23.95 -23.06 -46.41
CA GLN A 41 -23.14 -23.02 -45.19
C GLN A 41 -21.82 -22.28 -45.44
N VAL A 42 -21.15 -22.53 -46.57
CA VAL A 42 -19.90 -21.87 -46.94
C VAL A 42 -20.11 -20.37 -47.18
N THR A 43 -21.20 -19.98 -47.86
CA THR A 43 -21.55 -18.57 -48.05
C THR A 43 -21.79 -17.86 -46.73
N ARG A 44 -22.59 -18.44 -45.83
CA ARG A 44 -22.79 -17.90 -44.47
C ARG A 44 -21.50 -17.78 -43.67
N GLN A 45 -20.60 -18.75 -43.78
CA GLN A 45 -19.30 -18.68 -43.12
C GLN A 45 -18.40 -17.60 -43.74
N ASN A 46 -18.43 -17.42 -45.06
CA ASN A 46 -17.68 -16.35 -45.73
C ASN A 46 -18.19 -14.97 -45.33
N ASP A 47 -19.51 -14.78 -45.24
CA ASP A 47 -20.11 -13.51 -44.81
C ASP A 47 -19.77 -13.21 -43.34
N ALA A 48 -19.76 -14.23 -42.48
CA ALA A 48 -19.33 -14.11 -41.09
C ALA A 48 -17.83 -13.76 -40.98
N LEU A 49 -16.98 -14.36 -41.82
CA LEU A 49 -15.55 -14.05 -41.83
C LEU A 49 -15.27 -12.65 -42.39
N ALA A 50 -16.03 -12.20 -43.40
CA ALA A 50 -15.91 -10.86 -43.94
C ALA A 50 -16.28 -9.79 -42.89
N THR A 51 -17.39 -9.99 -42.17
CA THR A 51 -17.82 -9.07 -41.11
C THR A 51 -16.85 -9.04 -39.92
N VAL A 52 -16.31 -10.19 -39.50
CA VAL A 52 -15.26 -10.26 -38.48
C VAL A 52 -13.96 -9.59 -38.97
N GLY A 53 -13.63 -9.77 -40.25
CA GLY A 53 -12.49 -9.11 -40.89
C GLY A 53 -12.64 -7.58 -40.86
N GLU A 54 -13.80 -7.05 -41.25
CA GLU A 54 -14.09 -5.61 -41.18
C GLU A 54 -14.03 -5.09 -39.73
N GLN A 55 -14.58 -5.82 -38.77
CA GLN A 55 -14.55 -5.45 -37.36
C GLN A 55 -13.12 -5.45 -36.78
N LEU A 56 -12.31 -6.46 -37.10
CA LEU A 56 -10.90 -6.50 -36.71
C LEU A 56 -10.11 -5.37 -37.33
N THR A 57 -10.37 -5.04 -38.60
CA THR A 57 -9.68 -3.94 -39.29
C THR A 57 -10.05 -2.58 -38.69
N ALA A 58 -11.31 -2.40 -38.28
CA ALA A 58 -11.78 -1.20 -37.59
C ALA A 58 -11.16 -1.07 -36.18
N GLU A 59 -11.08 -2.16 -35.41
CA GLU A 59 -10.42 -2.16 -34.10
C GLU A 59 -8.92 -1.94 -34.22
N LEU A 60 -8.25 -2.51 -35.23
CA LEU A 60 -6.81 -2.28 -35.46
C LEU A 60 -6.54 -0.81 -35.80
N ALA A 61 -7.38 -0.21 -36.65
CA ALA A 61 -7.30 1.20 -37.00
C ALA A 61 -7.56 2.12 -35.79
N ARG A 62 -8.44 1.71 -34.87
CA ARG A 62 -8.72 2.43 -33.62
C ARG A 62 -7.55 2.35 -32.64
N VAL A 63 -6.99 1.16 -32.44
CA VAL A 63 -5.81 0.97 -31.59
C VAL A 63 -4.62 1.75 -32.14
N GLN A 64 -4.41 1.73 -33.45
CA GLN A 64 -3.33 2.48 -34.09
C GLN A 64 -3.52 4.00 -33.97
N ARG A 65 -4.75 4.50 -34.10
CA ARG A 65 -5.03 5.94 -34.08
C ARG A 65 -5.11 6.52 -32.66
N ASP A 66 -5.65 5.78 -31.71
CA ASP A 66 -5.98 6.33 -30.39
C ASP A 66 -5.01 5.85 -29.30
N VAL A 67 -4.58 4.58 -29.34
CA VAL A 67 -3.82 3.97 -28.24
C VAL A 67 -2.32 4.20 -28.39
N LEU A 68 -1.76 4.08 -29.59
CA LEU A 68 -0.33 4.30 -29.82
C LEU A 68 0.11 5.73 -29.48
N PRO A 69 -0.58 6.80 -29.91
CA PRO A 69 -0.20 8.17 -29.54
C PRO A 69 -0.41 8.43 -28.04
N GLY A 70 -1.45 7.82 -27.44
CA GLY A 70 -1.70 7.88 -26.00
C GLY A 70 -0.65 7.14 -25.16
N MET A 71 0.01 6.12 -25.70
CA MET A 71 1.15 5.46 -25.05
C MET A 71 2.42 6.29 -25.20
N GLU A 72 2.70 6.82 -26.38
CA GLU A 72 3.88 7.66 -26.62
C GLU A 72 3.88 8.93 -25.74
N THR A 73 2.74 9.60 -25.63
CA THR A 73 2.58 10.76 -24.73
C THR A 73 2.80 10.39 -23.27
N ARG A 74 2.25 9.27 -22.80
CA ARG A 74 2.46 8.78 -21.42
C ARG A 74 3.92 8.40 -21.16
N VAL A 75 4.60 7.77 -22.12
CA VAL A 75 6.03 7.42 -22.02
C VAL A 75 6.89 8.68 -21.95
N ASN A 76 6.59 9.69 -22.76
CA ASN A 76 7.30 10.96 -22.73
C ASN A 76 7.07 11.72 -21.41
N ASP A 77 5.84 11.71 -20.89
CA ASP A 77 5.51 12.33 -19.59
C ASP A 77 6.21 11.60 -18.42
N THR A 78 6.21 10.27 -18.42
CA THR A 78 6.94 9.49 -17.41
C THR A 78 8.45 9.68 -17.52
N ALA A 79 9.01 9.76 -18.73
CA ALA A 79 10.42 10.08 -18.93
C ALA A 79 10.77 11.49 -18.40
N GLY A 80 9.88 12.47 -18.57
CA GLY A 80 10.02 13.81 -17.99
C GLY A 80 10.06 13.79 -16.47
N ARG A 81 9.11 13.11 -15.82
CA ARG A 81 9.08 12.96 -14.36
C ARG A 81 10.31 12.24 -13.80
N VAL A 82 10.83 11.24 -14.53
CA VAL A 82 12.06 10.54 -14.14
C VAL A 82 13.27 11.49 -14.21
N ALA A 83 13.33 12.36 -15.22
CA ALA A 83 14.39 13.37 -15.31
C ALA A 83 14.32 14.38 -14.15
N GLU A 84 13.12 14.85 -13.79
CA GLU A 84 12.91 15.74 -12.65
C GLU A 84 13.32 15.07 -11.32
N LEU A 85 12.93 13.81 -11.12
CA LEU A 85 13.34 13.03 -9.95
C LEU A 85 14.86 12.85 -9.90
N ALA A 86 15.51 12.59 -11.04
CA ALA A 86 16.97 12.47 -11.11
C ALA A 86 17.67 13.77 -10.70
N ASP A 87 17.13 14.93 -11.09
CA ASP A 87 17.67 16.23 -10.69
C ASP A 87 17.44 16.52 -9.20
N LEU A 88 16.28 16.16 -8.65
CA LEU A 88 16.02 16.25 -7.20
C LEU A 88 16.96 15.36 -6.39
N VAL A 89 17.21 14.12 -6.83
CA VAL A 89 18.16 13.20 -6.19
C VAL A 89 19.58 13.78 -6.24
N ARG A 90 19.99 14.36 -7.36
CA ARG A 90 21.31 15.01 -7.48
C ARG A 90 21.45 16.21 -6.54
N GLN A 91 20.37 16.98 -6.36
CA GLN A 91 20.34 18.10 -5.39
C GLN A 91 20.41 17.60 -3.95
N ALA A 92 19.67 16.54 -3.61
CA ALA A 92 19.71 15.91 -2.28
C ALA A 92 21.11 15.37 -1.97
N GLU A 93 21.75 14.69 -2.94
CA GLU A 93 23.11 14.18 -2.78
C GLU A 93 24.12 15.32 -2.56
N ALA A 94 24.00 16.43 -3.28
CA ALA A 94 24.82 17.61 -3.06
C ALA A 94 24.64 18.20 -1.65
N TYR A 95 23.40 18.23 -1.15
CA TYR A 95 23.09 18.70 0.20
C TYR A 95 23.67 17.77 1.28
N VAL A 96 23.58 16.46 1.10
CA VAL A 96 24.15 15.45 2.01
C VAL A 96 25.67 15.58 2.06
N ARG A 97 26.35 15.71 0.91
CA ARG A 97 27.81 15.94 0.89
C ARG A 97 28.20 17.22 1.61
N ALA A 98 27.41 18.29 1.46
CA ALA A 98 27.65 19.55 2.17
C ALA A 98 27.43 19.41 3.69
N GLN A 99 26.43 18.64 4.12
CA GLN A 99 26.21 18.34 5.54
C GLN A 99 27.33 17.49 6.13
N ALA A 100 27.79 16.45 5.42
CA ALA A 100 28.90 15.61 5.85
C ALA A 100 30.19 16.44 6.02
N GLY A 101 30.47 17.37 5.10
CA GLY A 101 31.59 18.31 5.24
C GLY A 101 31.50 19.16 6.52
N ARG A 102 30.32 19.74 6.80
CA ARG A 102 30.10 20.53 8.03
C ARG A 102 30.26 19.70 9.30
N MET A 103 29.79 18.45 9.30
CA MET A 103 29.95 17.55 10.45
C MET A 103 31.43 17.23 10.70
N HIS A 104 32.19 16.97 9.63
CA HIS A 104 33.63 16.75 9.74
C HIS A 104 34.38 17.97 10.29
N ASP A 105 34.02 19.19 9.85
CA ASP A 105 34.59 20.43 10.39
C ASP A 105 34.28 20.59 11.90
N LEU A 106 33.06 20.27 12.33
CA LEU A 106 32.67 20.30 13.75
C LEU A 106 33.42 19.25 14.58
N GLU A 107 33.66 18.06 14.04
CA GLU A 107 34.49 17.05 14.68
C GLU A 107 35.94 17.52 14.83
N GLN A 108 36.52 18.16 13.81
CA GLN A 108 37.85 18.76 13.89
C GLN A 108 37.90 19.88 14.95
N GLN A 109 36.87 20.74 15.02
CA GLN A 109 36.74 21.75 16.08
C GLN A 109 36.65 21.10 17.47
N ARG A 110 35.97 19.98 17.62
CA ARG A 110 35.91 19.23 18.90
C ARG A 110 37.28 18.70 19.30
N VAL A 111 38.04 18.13 18.37
CA VAL A 111 39.38 17.61 18.63
C VAL A 111 40.33 18.74 19.04
N THR A 112 40.27 19.89 18.37
CA THR A 112 41.08 21.06 18.73
C THR A 112 40.70 21.64 20.08
N LEU A 113 39.41 21.73 20.42
CA LEU A 113 38.95 22.12 21.76
C LEU A 113 39.40 21.15 22.86
N ALA A 114 39.38 19.83 22.60
CA ALA A 114 39.90 18.84 23.53
C ALA A 114 41.41 19.00 23.77
N ALA A 115 42.17 19.29 22.72
CA ALA A 115 43.59 19.60 22.83
C ALA A 115 43.84 20.89 23.62
N LEU A 116 43.04 21.94 23.40
CA LEU A 116 43.12 23.19 24.17
C LEU A 116 42.81 22.98 25.65
N ARG A 117 41.79 22.19 25.99
CA ARG A 117 41.48 21.84 27.39
C ARG A 117 42.62 21.10 28.06
N ARG A 118 43.29 20.18 27.36
CA ARG A 118 44.47 19.47 27.90
C ARG A 118 45.61 20.45 28.20
N LYS A 119 45.92 21.36 27.28
CA LYS A 119 46.93 22.42 27.50
C LYS A 119 46.55 23.34 28.67
N LEU A 120 45.27 23.67 28.80
CA LEU A 120 44.80 24.51 29.91
C LEU A 120 44.95 23.80 31.26
N GLY A 121 44.68 22.49 31.31
CA GLY A 121 44.95 21.65 32.48
C GLY A 121 46.45 21.54 32.82
N GLU A 122 47.34 21.49 31.82
CA GLU A 122 48.79 21.53 32.02
C GLU A 122 49.25 22.87 32.61
N VAL A 123 48.74 23.99 32.08
CA VAL A 123 49.02 25.35 32.58
C VAL A 123 48.49 25.50 34.01
N GLU A 124 47.28 25.04 34.30
CA GLU A 124 46.69 25.06 35.64
C GLU A 124 47.51 24.22 36.62
N GLY A 125 48.01 23.05 36.20
CA GLY A 125 48.92 22.22 36.97
C GLY A 125 50.24 22.92 37.31
N ALA A 126 50.80 23.66 36.34
CA ALA A 126 51.99 24.48 36.55
C ALA A 126 51.75 25.65 37.51
N VAL A 127 50.59 26.33 37.39
CA VAL A 127 50.20 27.42 38.30
C VAL A 127 49.98 26.91 39.72
N ARG A 128 49.30 25.76 39.90
CA ARG A 128 49.15 25.13 41.23
C ARG A 128 50.50 24.70 41.83
N ALA A 129 51.45 24.27 41.02
CA ALA A 129 52.81 23.97 41.50
C ALA A 129 53.54 25.25 41.96
N LEU A 130 53.33 26.37 41.27
CA LEU A 130 53.85 27.68 41.65
C LEU A 130 53.19 28.23 42.93
N ASP A 131 51.88 28.04 43.07
CA ASP A 131 51.08 28.48 44.23
C ASP A 131 51.45 27.73 45.51
N ARG A 132 51.77 26.42 45.42
CA ARG A 132 52.35 25.67 46.55
C ARG A 132 53.72 26.19 46.99
N ALA A 133 54.42 26.94 46.14
CA ALA A 133 55.71 27.56 46.47
C ALA A 133 55.57 28.98 47.05
N GLY A 134 54.36 29.57 47.08
CA GLY A 134 54.14 30.96 47.50
C GLY A 134 52.82 31.15 48.25
N THR A 135 52.80 30.77 49.53
CA THR A 135 51.61 30.91 50.39
C THR A 135 51.58 32.29 51.06
N GLY A 136 50.50 33.04 50.83
CA GLY A 136 50.20 34.21 51.66
C GLY A 136 49.05 35.13 51.24
N VAL A 137 48.63 35.18 49.96
CA VAL A 137 47.68 36.24 49.50
C VAL A 137 46.48 35.73 48.68
N VAL A 138 46.33 34.43 48.46
CA VAL A 138 45.41 33.92 47.41
C VAL A 138 44.06 33.41 47.95
N GLU A 139 43.88 33.28 49.26
CA GLU A 139 42.77 32.55 49.89
C GLU A 139 41.36 33.05 49.46
N GLY A 140 41.13 34.36 49.39
CA GLY A 140 39.84 34.92 48.94
C GLY A 140 39.55 34.81 47.44
N LYS A 141 40.58 34.65 46.59
CA LYS A 141 40.40 34.43 45.14
C LYS A 141 40.24 32.95 44.80
N VAL A 142 40.75 32.06 45.65
CA VAL A 142 40.56 30.60 45.53
C VAL A 142 39.09 30.25 45.72
N ASP A 143 38.40 30.81 46.71
CA ASP A 143 36.98 30.51 46.93
C ASP A 143 36.10 30.94 45.74
N THR A 144 36.35 32.12 45.15
CA THR A 144 35.60 32.57 43.97
C THR A 144 35.94 31.75 42.71
N ALA A 145 37.15 31.20 42.62
CA ALA A 145 37.55 30.31 41.53
C ALA A 145 36.98 28.89 41.69
N LEU A 146 36.85 28.42 42.94
CA LEU A 146 36.23 27.13 43.26
C LEU A 146 34.73 27.12 42.95
N ASP A 147 34.01 28.20 43.24
CA ASP A 147 32.59 28.33 42.85
C ASP A 147 32.41 28.32 41.33
N ARG A 148 33.27 29.03 40.59
CA ARG A 148 33.25 29.02 39.11
C ARG A 148 33.62 27.67 38.52
N LEU A 149 34.50 26.91 39.17
CA LEU A 149 34.83 25.53 38.79
C LEU A 149 33.69 24.56 39.07
N ALA A 150 32.94 24.75 40.16
CA ALA A 150 31.77 23.95 40.46
C ALA A 150 30.64 24.18 39.44
N ASP A 151 30.44 25.43 39.00
CA ASP A 151 29.48 25.74 37.92
C ASP A 151 29.94 25.20 36.56
N LEU A 152 31.23 25.25 36.25
CA LEU A 152 31.77 24.64 35.03
C LEU A 152 31.65 23.10 35.04
N ALA A 153 31.83 22.47 36.20
CA ALA A 153 31.67 21.02 36.37
C ALA A 153 30.20 20.60 36.18
N ARG A 154 29.25 21.43 36.66
CA ARG A 154 27.82 21.21 36.46
C ARG A 154 27.43 21.31 34.97
N GLY A 155 27.90 22.35 34.27
CA GLY A 155 27.72 22.46 32.82
C GLY A 155 28.44 21.36 32.02
N GLY A 156 29.57 20.84 32.51
CA GLY A 156 30.25 19.68 31.94
C GLY A 156 29.43 18.38 32.05
N GLY A 157 28.70 18.20 33.15
CA GLY A 157 27.74 17.10 33.32
C GLY A 157 26.57 17.19 32.34
N GLU A 158 25.97 18.37 32.20
CA GLU A 158 24.89 18.62 31.24
C GLU A 158 25.32 18.35 29.79
N ILE A 159 26.56 18.71 29.43
CA ILE A 159 27.13 18.43 28.09
C ILE A 159 27.36 16.91 27.87
N LEU A 160 27.76 16.16 28.90
CA LEU A 160 27.93 14.71 28.80
C LEU A 160 26.59 13.98 28.70
N ASP A 161 25.56 14.47 29.37
CA ASP A 161 24.20 13.94 29.23
C ASP A 161 23.64 14.24 27.83
N LEU A 162 23.88 15.45 27.30
CA LEU A 162 23.52 15.78 25.92
C LEU A 162 24.27 14.90 24.90
N GLN A 163 25.54 14.58 25.16
CA GLN A 163 26.31 13.63 24.35
C GLN A 163 25.75 12.22 24.43
N ARG A 164 25.33 11.75 25.61
CA ARG A 164 24.66 10.44 25.75
C ARG A 164 23.35 10.38 24.99
N THR A 165 22.55 11.44 25.07
CA THR A 165 21.30 11.54 24.31
C THR A 165 21.57 11.55 22.81
N LEU A 166 22.56 12.30 22.34
CA LEU A 166 22.93 12.32 20.92
C LEU A 166 23.45 10.98 20.41
N THR A 167 24.31 10.29 21.17
CA THR A 167 24.79 8.96 20.80
C THR A 167 23.63 7.95 20.74
N ARG A 168 22.69 8.02 21.69
CA ARG A 168 21.50 7.17 21.67
C ARG A 168 20.61 7.45 20.45
N THR A 169 20.40 8.72 20.11
CA THR A 169 19.64 9.06 18.89
C THR A 169 20.37 8.66 17.61
N LEU A 170 21.71 8.65 17.61
CA LEU A 170 22.49 8.19 16.46
C LEU A 170 22.44 6.67 16.31
N GLU A 171 22.53 5.91 17.40
CA GLU A 171 22.32 4.46 17.41
C GLU A 171 20.90 4.10 16.93
N GLU A 172 19.87 4.82 17.40
CA GLU A 172 18.48 4.64 16.94
C GLU A 172 18.33 4.94 15.43
N VAL A 173 19.03 5.96 14.91
CA VAL A 173 19.04 6.27 13.47
C VAL A 173 19.84 5.24 12.67
N GLU A 174 20.96 4.74 13.21
CA GLU A 174 21.78 3.70 12.58
C GLU A 174 21.01 2.37 12.47
N ASP A 175 20.29 1.98 13.51
CA ASP A 175 19.42 0.80 13.51
C ASP A 175 18.32 0.92 12.44
N VAL A 176 17.67 2.09 12.35
CA VAL A 176 16.65 2.36 11.33
C VAL A 176 17.25 2.34 9.92
N VAL A 177 18.44 2.92 9.73
CA VAL A 177 19.13 2.92 8.42
C VAL A 177 19.60 1.52 8.04
N ALA A 178 20.09 0.71 8.99
CA ALA A 178 20.49 -0.67 8.74
C ALA A 178 19.30 -1.57 8.41
N GLU A 179 18.15 -1.34 9.05
CA GLU A 179 16.89 -2.03 8.75
C GLU A 179 16.35 -1.63 7.37
N LEU A 180 16.38 -0.34 7.02
CA LEU A 180 16.03 0.15 5.69
C LEU A 180 16.95 -0.40 4.59
N LEU A 181 18.26 -0.47 4.85
CA LEU A 181 19.22 -1.03 3.89
C LEU A 181 18.98 -2.53 3.66
N ARG A 182 18.73 -3.30 4.72
CA ARG A 182 18.33 -4.72 4.62
C ARG A 182 17.02 -4.91 3.85
N LEU A 183 16.05 -4.03 4.05
CA LEU A 183 14.80 -4.03 3.32
C LEU A 183 15.05 -3.79 1.83
N THR A 184 15.83 -2.76 1.48
CA THR A 184 16.12 -2.43 0.07
C THR A 184 16.98 -3.48 -0.62
N GLU A 185 17.90 -4.14 0.09
CA GLU A 185 18.71 -5.23 -0.43
C GLU A 185 17.85 -6.48 -0.68
N GLY A 186 16.94 -6.81 0.25
CA GLY A 186 15.97 -7.89 0.05
C GLY A 186 14.96 -7.61 -1.07
N GLU A 187 14.46 -6.37 -1.18
CA GLU A 187 13.57 -5.94 -2.26
C GLU A 187 14.25 -6.00 -3.64
N LEU A 188 15.53 -5.66 -3.71
CA LEU A 188 16.31 -5.72 -4.94
C LEU A 188 16.59 -7.17 -5.35
N ASP A 189 16.99 -8.03 -4.41
CA ASP A 189 17.23 -9.46 -4.66
C ASP A 189 15.94 -10.20 -5.05
N ASP A 190 14.80 -9.87 -4.43
CA ASP A 190 13.51 -10.45 -4.76
C ASP A 190 12.96 -9.95 -6.12
N ALA A 191 13.22 -8.68 -6.47
CA ALA A 191 12.89 -8.14 -7.79
C ALA A 191 13.75 -8.77 -8.89
N VAL A 192 15.04 -8.99 -8.64
CA VAL A 192 15.96 -9.69 -9.55
C VAL A 192 15.57 -11.16 -9.69
N ALA A 193 15.25 -11.85 -8.59
CA ALA A 193 14.78 -13.22 -8.62
C ALA A 193 13.44 -13.38 -9.36
N GLY A 194 12.52 -12.42 -9.18
CA GLY A 194 11.23 -12.37 -9.89
C GLY A 194 11.39 -12.13 -11.40
N ALA A 195 12.32 -11.25 -11.79
CA ALA A 195 12.65 -10.99 -13.20
C ALA A 195 13.32 -12.20 -13.88
N VAL A 196 14.17 -12.94 -13.16
CA VAL A 196 14.89 -14.12 -13.68
C VAL A 196 14.00 -15.36 -13.77
N THR A 197 13.06 -15.54 -12.84
CA THR A 197 12.25 -16.77 -12.77
C THR A 197 10.87 -16.64 -13.40
N GLY A 198 10.45 -15.44 -13.81
CA GLY A 198 9.10 -15.16 -14.33
C GLY A 198 7.99 -15.44 -13.32
N ARG A 199 8.36 -15.66 -12.06
CA ARG A 199 7.47 -15.95 -10.94
C ARG A 199 7.33 -14.66 -10.13
N THR A 200 6.11 -14.14 -9.99
CA THR A 200 5.87 -13.00 -9.12
C THR A 200 6.24 -13.41 -7.68
N PRO A 201 7.17 -12.71 -7.00
CA PRO A 201 7.63 -13.12 -5.69
C PRO A 201 6.49 -13.15 -4.67
N ALA A 202 6.52 -14.15 -3.79
CA ALA A 202 5.56 -14.32 -2.68
C ALA A 202 5.82 -13.30 -1.55
N ALA A 203 7.02 -12.72 -1.49
CA ALA A 203 7.32 -11.51 -0.73
C ALA A 203 6.98 -10.30 -1.62
N ALA A 204 5.76 -9.80 -1.47
CA ALA A 204 5.31 -8.62 -2.19
C ALA A 204 5.88 -7.34 -1.56
N PRO A 205 6.15 -6.27 -2.36
CA PRO A 205 6.44 -4.94 -1.82
C PRO A 205 5.32 -4.47 -0.89
N VAL A 206 5.60 -3.51 0.00
CA VAL A 206 4.56 -2.85 0.81
C VAL A 206 3.42 -2.43 -0.12
N ARG A 207 2.25 -3.05 0.07
CA ARG A 207 1.10 -2.84 -0.81
C ARG A 207 0.16 -1.80 -0.24
N ALA A 208 0.05 -1.71 1.08
CA ALA A 208 -0.85 -0.78 1.75
C ALA A 208 -0.19 -0.23 3.02
N THR A 209 -0.63 0.96 3.46
CA THR A 209 -0.23 1.57 4.72
C THR A 209 -1.40 1.61 5.69
N GLY A 210 -1.10 1.69 6.98
CA GLY A 210 -2.07 1.79 8.05
C GLY A 210 -1.60 2.74 9.13
N ARG A 211 -2.56 3.31 9.87
CA ARG A 211 -2.29 4.23 10.96
C ARG A 211 -3.22 3.94 12.10
N LEU A 212 -2.71 4.05 13.32
CA LEU A 212 -3.50 3.92 14.52
C LEU A 212 -3.09 5.01 15.50
N TRP A 213 -4.09 5.75 15.96
CA TRP A 213 -3.94 6.77 16.98
C TRP A 213 -5.17 6.75 17.89
N THR A 214 -4.94 6.93 19.19
CA THR A 214 -6.01 7.08 20.19
C THR A 214 -5.58 8.10 21.23
N ARG A 215 -6.55 8.85 21.75
CA ARG A 215 -6.37 9.74 22.89
C ARG A 215 -6.30 8.99 24.22
N ASP A 216 -6.91 7.81 24.30
CA ASP A 216 -7.06 7.07 25.55
C ASP A 216 -5.95 6.01 25.71
N ASP A 217 -5.07 6.24 26.69
CA ASP A 217 -3.93 5.36 26.97
C ASP A 217 -4.36 3.97 27.43
N GLN A 218 -5.46 3.88 28.18
CA GLN A 218 -5.95 2.62 28.76
C GLN A 218 -6.44 1.63 27.70
N VAL A 219 -6.97 2.12 26.59
CA VAL A 219 -7.53 1.29 25.50
C VAL A 219 -6.48 1.06 24.40
N ARG A 220 -5.33 1.75 24.46
CA ARG A 220 -4.30 1.77 23.41
C ARG A 220 -3.79 0.39 23.02
N ASP A 221 -3.56 -0.50 23.98
CA ASP A 221 -3.02 -1.83 23.72
C ASP A 221 -4.10 -2.79 23.21
N ILE A 222 -5.30 -2.72 23.78
CA ILE A 222 -6.48 -3.47 23.32
C ILE A 222 -6.81 -3.07 21.88
N LEU A 223 -6.82 -1.77 21.59
CA LEU A 223 -7.08 -1.25 20.26
C LEU A 223 -6.02 -1.69 19.25
N ALA A 224 -4.73 -1.76 19.64
CA ALA A 224 -3.69 -2.32 18.79
C ALA A 224 -3.94 -3.79 18.46
N GLU A 225 -4.27 -4.59 19.47
CA GLU A 225 -4.52 -6.02 19.28
C GLU A 225 -5.72 -6.27 18.35
N VAL A 226 -6.82 -5.54 18.59
CA VAL A 226 -8.03 -5.65 17.77
C VAL A 226 -7.79 -5.12 16.35
N TYR A 227 -7.00 -4.04 16.21
CA TYR A 227 -6.58 -3.53 14.91
C TYR A 227 -5.77 -4.55 14.13
N GLU A 228 -4.74 -5.15 14.74
CA GLU A 228 -3.92 -6.16 14.07
C GLU A 228 -4.71 -7.43 13.73
N ARG A 229 -5.69 -7.79 14.55
CA ARG A 229 -6.64 -8.87 14.24
C ARG A 229 -7.50 -8.54 13.01
N ALA A 230 -8.02 -7.32 12.91
CA ALA A 230 -8.78 -6.86 11.75
C ALA A 230 -7.94 -6.77 10.47
N VAL A 231 -6.69 -6.34 10.58
CA VAL A 231 -5.71 -6.35 9.47
C VAL A 231 -5.51 -7.78 8.96
N ARG A 232 -5.22 -8.73 9.86
CA ARG A 232 -5.04 -10.14 9.50
C ARG A 232 -6.28 -10.77 8.86
N ALA A 233 -7.45 -10.50 9.42
CA ALA A 233 -8.72 -11.00 8.87
C ALA A 233 -9.03 -10.42 7.47
N SER A 234 -8.52 -9.23 7.15
CA SER A 234 -8.64 -8.61 5.83
C SER A 234 -7.67 -9.21 4.79
N GLY A 235 -6.85 -10.20 5.17
CA GLY A 235 -5.83 -10.80 4.31
C GLY A 235 -4.57 -9.94 4.16
N LEU A 236 -4.31 -9.05 5.12
CA LEU A 236 -3.11 -8.23 5.20
C LEU A 236 -2.16 -8.76 6.27
N GLU A 237 -0.86 -8.61 6.02
CA GLU A 237 0.20 -8.99 6.95
C GLU A 237 0.95 -7.75 7.40
N VAL A 238 1.10 -7.57 8.71
CA VAL A 238 1.92 -6.49 9.29
C VAL A 238 3.39 -6.83 9.06
N ARG A 239 4.05 -6.06 8.20
CA ARG A 239 5.48 -6.25 7.90
C ARG A 239 6.36 -5.38 8.79
N PHE A 240 5.97 -4.11 8.92
CA PHE A 240 6.70 -3.14 9.72
C PHE A 240 5.73 -2.28 10.52
N ARG A 241 6.16 -1.91 11.73
CA ARG A 241 5.45 -0.99 12.62
C ARG A 241 6.43 0.07 13.10
N ALA A 242 6.15 1.34 12.81
CA ALA A 242 6.85 2.46 13.38
C ALA A 242 6.03 3.05 14.52
N ASP A 243 6.58 2.99 15.73
CA ASP A 243 5.99 3.59 16.93
C ASP A 243 6.71 4.92 17.21
N ALA A 244 6.08 6.05 16.86
CA ALA A 244 6.65 7.38 17.06
C ALA A 244 5.72 8.24 17.91
N ALA A 245 6.13 8.62 19.12
CA ALA A 245 5.41 9.56 19.99
C ALA A 245 3.89 9.29 20.06
N GLU A 246 3.51 8.05 20.40
CA GLU A 246 2.12 7.59 20.54
C GLU A 246 1.33 7.43 19.22
N ARG A 247 2.00 7.65 18.09
CA ARG A 247 1.47 7.46 16.75
C ARG A 247 2.02 6.15 16.20
N ARG A 248 1.15 5.20 15.88
CA ARG A 248 1.56 3.93 15.27
C ARG A 248 1.31 3.99 13.77
N ARG A 249 2.35 3.79 12.98
CA ARG A 249 2.27 3.61 11.52
C ARG A 249 2.56 2.15 11.20
N TYR A 250 1.71 1.57 10.37
CA TYR A 250 1.80 0.18 9.94
C TYR A 250 2.04 0.13 8.43
N PHE A 251 2.86 -0.84 8.02
CA PHE A 251 3.13 -1.11 6.62
C PHE A 251 2.73 -2.56 6.34
N PHE A 252 1.84 -2.74 5.37
CA PHE A 252 1.19 -4.01 5.10
C PHE A 252 1.68 -4.64 3.81
N GLY A 253 1.95 -5.95 3.88
CA GLY A 253 2.05 -6.82 2.73
C GLY A 253 0.72 -7.55 2.46
N GLY A 254 0.67 -8.33 1.38
CA GLY A 254 -0.46 -9.22 1.07
C GLY A 254 -1.32 -8.75 -0.10
N ARG A 255 -2.61 -8.47 0.15
CA ARG A 255 -3.58 -8.05 -0.89
C ARG A 255 -3.23 -6.68 -1.48
N ARG A 256 -3.68 -6.42 -2.71
CA ARG A 256 -3.53 -5.13 -3.38
C ARG A 256 -4.56 -4.12 -2.86
N VAL A 257 -4.24 -2.83 -2.87
CA VAL A 257 -5.10 -1.75 -2.34
C VAL A 257 -6.42 -1.66 -3.10
N GLU A 258 -6.40 -1.93 -4.40
CA GLU A 258 -7.61 -1.88 -5.24
C GLU A 258 -8.64 -2.94 -4.81
N ASP A 259 -8.17 -4.13 -4.41
CA ASP A 259 -9.04 -5.22 -3.94
C ASP A 259 -9.61 -4.95 -2.53
N LEU A 260 -8.85 -4.20 -1.71
CA LEU A 260 -9.27 -3.82 -0.36
C LEU A 260 -10.44 -2.84 -0.38
N GLY A 261 -10.43 -1.86 -1.30
CA GLY A 261 -11.48 -0.84 -1.36
C GLY A 261 -12.87 -1.43 -1.54
N GLY A 262 -13.02 -2.38 -2.48
CA GLY A 262 -14.27 -3.11 -2.70
C GLY A 262 -14.66 -3.98 -1.51
N THR A 263 -13.69 -4.65 -0.89
CA THR A 263 -13.92 -5.51 0.29
C THR A 263 -14.42 -4.69 1.48
N PHE A 264 -13.74 -3.59 1.84
CA PHE A 264 -14.15 -2.73 2.95
C PHE A 264 -15.49 -2.05 2.70
N THR A 265 -15.77 -1.65 1.46
CA THR A 265 -17.09 -1.10 1.09
C THR A 265 -18.19 -2.13 1.35
N ALA A 266 -17.99 -3.40 0.95
CA ALA A 266 -18.96 -4.46 1.20
C ALA A 266 -19.17 -4.71 2.72
N LEU A 267 -18.09 -4.71 3.50
CA LEU A 267 -18.15 -4.88 4.95
C LEU A 267 -18.86 -3.71 5.66
N LEU A 268 -18.65 -2.47 5.22
CA LEU A 268 -19.35 -1.29 5.75
C LEU A 268 -20.83 -1.29 5.37
N ILE A 269 -21.18 -1.72 4.15
CA ILE A 269 -22.57 -1.92 3.74
C ILE A 269 -23.25 -2.98 4.61
N SER A 270 -22.58 -4.12 4.86
CA SER A 270 -23.07 -5.17 5.77
C SER A 270 -23.31 -4.62 7.19
N THR A 271 -22.33 -3.90 7.72
CA THR A 271 -22.41 -3.27 9.05
C THR A 271 -23.53 -2.22 9.13
N GLY A 272 -23.71 -1.41 8.08
CA GLY A 272 -24.83 -0.47 7.98
C GLY A 272 -26.19 -1.14 7.76
N ALA A 273 -26.23 -2.36 7.20
CA ALA A 273 -27.47 -3.11 7.06
C ALA A 273 -28.01 -3.60 8.42
N ASP A 274 -27.13 -3.93 9.37
CA ASP A 274 -27.54 -4.29 10.74
C ASP A 274 -28.33 -3.16 11.43
N LEU A 275 -28.00 -1.90 11.14
CA LEU A 275 -28.76 -0.74 11.63
C LEU A 275 -30.20 -0.74 11.15
N ARG A 276 -30.41 -1.06 9.86
CA ARG A 276 -31.71 -1.01 9.19
C ARG A 276 -32.57 -2.22 9.51
N SER A 277 -31.95 -3.39 9.61
CA SER A 277 -32.67 -4.64 9.76
C SER A 277 -33.16 -4.88 11.19
N GLY A 278 -32.56 -4.25 12.22
CA GLY A 278 -32.93 -4.46 13.63
C GLY A 278 -32.92 -5.94 14.05
N GLY A 279 -32.36 -6.80 13.20
CA GLY A 279 -32.55 -8.22 13.17
C GLY A 279 -31.26 -8.88 13.58
N ARG A 280 -31.39 -9.80 14.54
CA ARG A 280 -30.30 -10.65 15.01
C ARG A 280 -29.65 -11.33 13.80
N PRO A 281 -28.32 -11.30 13.64
CA PRO A 281 -27.65 -11.80 12.45
C PRO A 281 -28.02 -13.26 12.19
N THR A 282 -28.45 -13.54 10.96
CA THR A 282 -28.81 -14.88 10.48
C THR A 282 -27.55 -15.66 10.15
N GLY A 283 -26.84 -16.14 11.17
CA GLY A 283 -25.66 -17.01 11.06
C GLY A 283 -24.37 -16.41 11.63
N PRO A 284 -23.31 -17.23 11.78
CA PRO A 284 -21.99 -16.73 12.16
C PRO A 284 -21.51 -15.77 11.08
N ALA A 285 -21.17 -14.54 11.48
CA ALA A 285 -20.60 -13.57 10.58
C ALA A 285 -19.26 -14.09 10.02
N PRO A 286 -18.95 -13.78 8.75
CA PRO A 286 -17.61 -13.97 8.20
C PRO A 286 -16.53 -13.41 9.16
N GLU A 287 -15.37 -14.07 9.23
CA GLU A 287 -14.29 -13.71 10.19
C GLU A 287 -13.80 -12.27 9.99
N ASP A 288 -13.74 -11.82 8.74
CA ASP A 288 -13.41 -10.45 8.33
C ASP A 288 -14.45 -9.43 8.81
N GLU A 289 -15.75 -9.75 8.70
CA GLU A 289 -16.83 -8.91 9.20
C GLU A 289 -16.80 -8.81 10.74
N ALA A 290 -16.63 -9.94 11.42
CA ALA A 290 -16.55 -9.98 12.89
C ALA A 290 -15.34 -9.19 13.41
N ALA A 291 -14.19 -9.34 12.78
CA ALA A 291 -12.98 -8.62 13.17
C ALA A 291 -13.09 -7.11 12.91
N LEU A 292 -13.67 -6.69 11.79
CA LEU A 292 -13.91 -5.28 11.51
C LEU A 292 -14.92 -4.68 12.51
N LYS A 293 -16.02 -5.37 12.80
CA LYS A 293 -17.01 -4.90 13.78
C LYS A 293 -16.39 -4.79 15.18
N ALA A 294 -15.55 -5.73 15.58
CA ALA A 294 -14.81 -5.64 16.84
C ALA A 294 -13.93 -4.38 16.88
N LEU A 295 -13.18 -4.10 15.80
CA LEU A 295 -12.37 -2.89 15.69
C LEU A 295 -13.21 -1.61 15.78
N LEU A 296 -14.28 -1.49 15.00
CA LEU A 296 -15.15 -0.31 15.01
C LEU A 296 -15.78 -0.06 16.38
N ARG A 297 -16.06 -1.14 17.13
CA ARG A 297 -16.61 -1.07 18.49
C ARG A 297 -15.56 -0.60 19.50
N THR A 298 -14.35 -1.13 19.46
CA THR A 298 -13.25 -0.63 20.30
C THR A 298 -12.89 0.81 19.95
N VAL A 299 -12.92 1.20 18.67
CA VAL A 299 -12.75 2.59 18.24
C VAL A 299 -13.87 3.48 18.77
N PHE A 300 -15.12 3.00 18.84
CA PHE A 300 -16.25 3.75 19.38
C PHE A 300 -16.13 4.02 20.89
N GLU A 301 -15.60 3.05 21.64
CA GLU A 301 -15.37 3.15 23.08
C GLU A 301 -14.32 4.22 23.45
N CYS A 302 -13.46 4.60 22.51
CA CYS A 302 -12.51 5.68 22.69
C CYS A 302 -13.19 7.08 22.64
N THR A 303 -12.64 8.04 23.38
CA THR A 303 -13.02 9.46 23.38
C THR A 303 -12.51 10.23 22.15
N GLY A 304 -11.54 9.65 21.44
CA GLY A 304 -11.00 10.14 20.18
C GLY A 304 -9.99 9.13 19.62
N ALA A 305 -10.28 8.58 18.45
CA ALA A 305 -9.41 7.60 17.82
C ALA A 305 -9.48 7.69 16.29
N VAL A 306 -8.38 7.36 15.65
CA VAL A 306 -8.27 7.24 14.20
C VAL A 306 -7.62 5.91 13.89
N ALA A 307 -8.29 5.09 13.09
CA ALA A 307 -7.80 3.81 12.62
C ALA A 307 -7.90 3.76 11.10
N GLN A 308 -6.76 3.60 10.43
CA GLN A 308 -6.66 3.47 8.99
C GLN A 308 -6.11 2.09 8.62
N ILE A 309 -6.79 1.36 7.73
CA ILE A 309 -6.31 0.09 7.16
C ILE A 309 -6.37 0.22 5.64
N GLY A 310 -5.25 0.54 5.01
CA GLY A 310 -5.20 0.82 3.57
C GLY A 310 -6.19 1.95 3.21
N PRO A 311 -7.19 1.69 2.34
CA PRO A 311 -8.18 2.68 1.95
C PRO A 311 -9.25 2.92 3.02
N LEU A 312 -9.45 2.01 3.97
CA LEU A 312 -10.43 2.20 5.05
C LEU A 312 -9.91 3.20 6.07
N LEU A 313 -10.70 4.23 6.39
CA LEU A 313 -10.46 5.16 7.47
C LEU A 313 -11.67 5.19 8.41
N ALA A 314 -11.44 4.90 9.69
CA ALA A 314 -12.41 5.04 10.77
C ALA A 314 -11.96 6.15 11.72
N VAL A 315 -12.85 7.10 11.99
CA VAL A 315 -12.61 8.27 12.83
C VAL A 315 -13.68 8.35 13.90
N ARG A 316 -13.25 8.39 15.15
CA ARG A 316 -14.08 8.64 16.32
C ARG A 316 -13.76 10.02 16.87
N THR A 317 -14.77 10.88 16.93
CA THR A 317 -14.72 12.13 17.71
C THR A 317 -15.44 11.92 19.05
N ARG A 318 -15.84 12.98 19.77
CA ARG A 318 -16.66 12.82 20.99
C ARG A 318 -18.10 12.39 20.68
N ASP A 319 -18.63 12.83 19.55
CA ASP A 319 -20.08 12.76 19.29
C ASP A 319 -20.43 11.78 18.17
N GLU A 320 -19.48 11.43 17.30
CA GLU A 320 -19.74 10.62 16.11
C GLU A 320 -18.65 9.57 15.86
N LEU A 321 -19.02 8.53 15.12
CA LEU A 321 -18.15 7.54 14.51
C LEU A 321 -18.39 7.53 13.00
N LEU A 322 -17.40 8.03 12.26
CA LEU A 322 -17.43 8.11 10.80
C LEU A 322 -16.46 7.09 10.20
N CYS A 323 -16.90 6.39 9.17
CA CYS A 323 -16.05 5.51 8.38
C CYS A 323 -16.10 5.92 6.91
N ALA A 324 -14.98 5.84 6.22
CA ALA A 324 -14.91 6.07 4.78
C ALA A 324 -13.93 5.12 4.13
N VAL A 325 -14.17 4.85 2.84
CA VAL A 325 -13.21 4.14 1.99
C VAL A 325 -12.64 5.18 1.02
N LEU A 326 -11.38 5.54 1.24
CA LEU A 326 -10.68 6.60 0.52
C LEU A 326 -10.11 6.07 -0.79
N THR A 327 -10.11 6.92 -1.82
CA THR A 327 -9.27 6.71 -3.00
C THR A 327 -7.79 6.97 -2.66
N PRO A 328 -6.84 6.45 -3.45
CA PRO A 328 -5.42 6.72 -3.24
C PRO A 328 -5.09 8.23 -3.16
N ASP A 329 -5.71 9.03 -4.04
CA ASP A 329 -5.51 10.49 -4.06
C ASP A 329 -6.02 11.17 -2.77
N GLN A 330 -7.21 10.77 -2.30
CA GLN A 330 -7.77 11.26 -1.04
C GLN A 330 -6.91 10.86 0.17
N GLY A 331 -6.37 9.63 0.15
CA GLY A 331 -5.47 9.14 1.20
C GLY A 331 -4.19 9.97 1.32
N LEU A 332 -3.61 10.36 0.17
CA LEU A 332 -2.42 11.21 0.08
C LEU A 332 -2.69 12.65 0.54
N GLU A 333 -3.84 13.22 0.21
CA GLU A 333 -4.22 14.56 0.70
C GLU A 333 -4.28 14.61 2.23
N LEU A 334 -4.96 13.64 2.86
CA LEU A 334 -5.00 13.57 4.32
C LEU A 334 -3.62 13.32 4.95
N GLU A 335 -2.70 12.72 4.20
CA GLU A 335 -1.35 12.43 4.67
C GLU A 335 -0.49 13.69 4.70
N ASN A 336 -0.56 14.50 3.65
CA ASN A 336 0.18 15.75 3.54
C ASN A 336 -0.24 16.78 4.61
N ASP A 337 -1.52 16.77 4.99
CA ASP A 337 -2.08 17.73 5.95
C ASP A 337 -1.97 17.26 7.42
N GLU A 338 -1.29 16.12 7.69
CA GLU A 338 -1.18 15.46 9.01
C GLU A 338 -2.52 15.21 9.74
N LEU A 339 -3.64 15.21 9.00
CA LEU A 339 -5.00 15.20 9.58
C LEU A 339 -5.34 13.89 10.30
N TYR A 340 -4.63 12.80 10.04
CA TYR A 340 -4.84 11.51 10.69
C TYR A 340 -4.65 11.53 12.20
N PHE A 341 -3.98 12.55 12.75
CA PHE A 341 -3.73 12.68 14.18
C PHE A 341 -4.68 13.67 14.87
N ASP A 342 -5.57 14.32 14.12
CA ASP A 342 -6.66 15.13 14.66
C ASP A 342 -8.00 14.53 14.24
N PRO A 343 -8.67 13.75 15.12
CA PRO A 343 -9.96 13.16 14.81
C PRO A 343 -11.02 14.19 14.41
N ALA A 344 -10.98 15.40 14.97
CA ALA A 344 -11.96 16.43 14.67
C ALA A 344 -11.76 16.97 13.25
N ALA A 345 -10.50 17.22 12.86
CA ALA A 345 -10.18 17.68 11.51
C ALA A 345 -10.39 16.56 10.47
N ALA A 346 -10.01 15.32 10.77
CA ALA A 346 -10.28 14.16 9.93
C ALA A 346 -11.79 13.98 9.70
N ALA A 347 -12.61 14.07 10.77
CA ALA A 347 -14.06 13.98 10.65
C ALA A 347 -14.66 15.10 9.79
N GLN A 348 -14.18 16.35 9.93
CA GLN A 348 -14.59 17.45 9.07
C GLN A 348 -14.25 17.18 7.60
N ARG A 349 -13.06 16.63 7.32
CA ARG A 349 -12.65 16.28 5.95
C ARG A 349 -13.51 15.17 5.38
N LEU A 350 -13.82 14.14 6.18
CA LEU A 350 -14.71 13.05 5.77
C LEU A 350 -16.10 13.55 5.39
N ARG A 351 -16.66 14.54 6.10
CA ARG A 351 -17.97 15.13 5.77
C ARG A 351 -18.01 15.87 4.42
N LEU A 352 -16.85 16.29 3.91
CA LEU A 352 -16.75 16.94 2.59
C LEU A 352 -16.68 15.92 1.45
N LEU A 353 -16.48 14.63 1.76
CA LEU A 353 -16.48 13.57 0.75
C LEU A 353 -17.89 13.29 0.24
N PRO A 354 -18.01 12.70 -0.98
CA PRO A 354 -19.29 12.27 -1.49
C PRO A 354 -20.03 11.35 -0.51
N PRO A 355 -21.35 11.50 -0.33
CA PRO A 355 -22.11 10.78 0.71
C PRO A 355 -22.16 9.27 0.51
N HIS A 356 -21.81 8.77 -0.68
CA HIS A 356 -21.74 7.33 -0.97
C HIS A 356 -20.41 6.70 -0.49
N GLN A 357 -19.44 7.50 -0.09
CA GLN A 357 -18.12 7.06 0.40
C GLN A 357 -17.99 7.14 1.92
N VAL A 358 -19.02 7.67 2.60
CA VAL A 358 -19.00 7.97 4.03
C VAL A 358 -20.16 7.25 4.70
N TRP A 359 -19.85 6.54 5.77
CA TRP A 359 -20.79 5.84 6.63
C TRP A 359 -20.77 6.47 8.02
N ASP A 360 -21.92 7.02 8.42
CA ASP A 360 -22.16 7.39 9.81
C ASP A 360 -22.61 6.14 10.58
N LEU A 361 -21.71 5.64 11.44
CA LEU A 361 -21.93 4.45 12.26
C LEU A 361 -22.16 4.81 13.74
N THR A 362 -22.45 6.08 14.04
CA THR A 362 -22.66 6.56 15.42
C THR A 362 -23.79 5.80 16.11
N ALA A 363 -24.94 5.68 15.43
CA ALA A 363 -26.08 4.93 15.95
C ALA A 363 -25.82 3.43 16.08
N TRP A 364 -24.87 2.90 15.30
CA TRP A 364 -24.50 1.48 15.33
C TRP A 364 -23.62 1.19 16.56
N GLY A 365 -22.60 2.03 16.77
CA GLY A 365 -21.74 1.95 17.95
C GLY A 365 -22.52 2.12 19.25
N ALA A 366 -23.53 2.99 19.26
CA ALA A 366 -24.37 3.23 20.44
C ALA A 366 -25.35 2.10 20.80
N ARG A 367 -25.65 1.17 19.88
CA ARG A 367 -26.55 0.02 20.13
C ARG A 367 -25.87 -1.17 20.81
N ALA A 368 -24.59 -1.02 21.12
CA ALA A 368 -23.70 -2.02 21.68
C ALA A 368 -24.18 -2.58 23.03
#